data_AF-A0A957BUR0-F1
#
_entry.id   AF-A0A957BUR0-F1
#
_cell.length_a   1.000
_cell.length_b   1.000
_cell.length_c   1.000
_cell.angle_alpha   90.00
_cell.angle_beta   90.00
_cell.angle_gamma   90.00
#
_symmetry.space_group_name_H-M   'P 1'
#
loop_
_entity.id
_entity.type
_entity.pdbx_description
1 polymer ?
#
loop_
_entity_poly.entity_id
_entity_poly.type
_entity_poly.pdbx_seq_one_letter_code
_entity_poly.pdbx_strand_id
1 'polypeptide(L)' 'MTAVALNPTVSRPFAGEDDFQRVRNLLIETYPITPVGFNWEIRRWDGWRYYREDTRIAPEWSQRIRLWETTAGRLVG' A
#
# COMPACT_ATOMS: atom_id res chain seq x y z
N MET A 1 -30.96 1.73 4.72
CA MET A 1 -29.79 2.23 3.94
C MET A 1 -28.92 3.01 4.89
N THR A 2 -27.84 2.42 5.39
CA THR A 2 -26.91 3.12 6.29
C THR A 2 -25.94 3.93 5.43
N ALA A 3 -25.87 5.24 5.67
CA ALA A 3 -24.88 6.09 5.01
C ALA A 3 -23.48 5.60 5.39
N VAL A 4 -22.64 5.28 4.40
CA VAL A 4 -21.22 5.04 4.62
C VAL A 4 -20.61 6.40 4.92
N ALA A 5 -20.13 6.61 6.14
CA ALA A 5 -19.35 7.79 6.47
C ALA A 5 -18.08 7.79 5.61
N LEU A 6 -17.96 8.76 4.70
CA LEU A 6 -16.76 8.96 3.92
C LEU A 6 -15.70 9.58 4.84
N ASN A 7 -14.71 8.78 5.22
CA ASN A 7 -13.54 9.32 5.89
C ASN A 7 -12.72 10.12 4.87
N PRO A 8 -12.43 11.41 5.12
CA PRO A 8 -11.58 12.17 4.23
C PRO A 8 -10.23 11.47 4.05
N THR A 9 -9.74 11.46 2.81
CA THR A 9 -8.45 10.86 2.49
C THR A 9 -7.39 11.95 2.32
N VAL A 10 -6.21 11.70 2.87
CA VAL A 10 -5.00 12.48 2.62
C VAL A 10 -4.01 11.62 1.86
N SER A 11 -3.10 12.25 1.12
CA SER A 11 -1.96 11.53 0.55
C SER A 11 -0.65 12.00 1.15
N ARG A 12 0.30 11.10 1.29
CA ARG A 12 1.66 11.40 1.77
C ARG A 12 2.72 10.56 1.04
N PRO A 13 4.00 10.98 1.07
CA PRO A 13 5.09 10.18 0.53
C PRO A 13 5.22 8.84 1.25
N PHE A 14 5.67 7.82 0.52
CA PHE A 14 6.04 6.53 1.09
C PHE A 14 7.29 6.66 1.97
N ALA A 15 7.22 6.14 3.19
CA ALA A 15 8.16 6.42 4.27
C ALA A 15 8.87 5.18 4.81
N GLY A 16 9.19 4.21 3.96
CA GLY A 16 10.11 3.13 4.34
C GLY A 16 9.43 1.80 4.68
N GLU A 17 10.03 1.09 5.64
CA GLU A 17 9.66 -0.29 5.98
C GLU A 17 8.24 -0.40 6.58
N ASP A 18 7.84 0.51 7.46
CA ASP A 18 6.50 0.47 8.06
C ASP A 18 5.41 0.56 6.99
N ASP A 19 5.62 1.42 6.00
CA ASP A 19 4.71 1.57 4.87
C ASP A 19 4.76 0.37 3.93
N PHE A 20 5.94 -0.24 3.75
CA PHE A 20 6.05 -1.50 3.02
C PHE A 20 5.15 -2.57 3.62
N GLN A 21 5.18 -2.72 4.95
CA GLN A 21 4.33 -3.68 5.67
C GLN A 21 2.85 -3.30 5.63
N ARG A 22 2.51 -2.02 5.73
CA ARG A 22 1.11 -1.56 5.63
C ARG A 22 0.51 -1.82 4.25
N VAL A 23 1.25 -1.58 3.17
CA VAL A 23 0.81 -1.91 1.80
C VAL A 23 0.65 -3.42 1.66
N ARG A 24 1.63 -4.21 2.14
CA ARG A 24 1.55 -5.67 2.13
C ARG A 24 0.28 -6.18 2.82
N ASN A 25 -0.04 -5.65 3.99
CA ASN A 25 -1.25 -6.01 4.73
C ASN A 25 -2.52 -5.62 3.98
N LEU A 26 -2.56 -4.44 3.36
CA LEU A 26 -3.69 -4.04 2.51
C LEU A 26 -3.91 -5.03 1.36
N LEU A 27 -2.84 -5.45 0.67
CA LEU A 27 -2.94 -6.42 -0.43
C LEU A 27 -3.49 -7.77 0.05
N ILE A 28 -3.07 -8.24 1.23
CA ILE A 28 -3.58 -9.47 1.85
C ILE A 28 -5.06 -9.33 2.24
N GLU A 29 -5.41 -8.25 2.96
CA GLU A 29 -6.77 -7.99 3.45
C GLU A 29 -7.78 -7.90 2.30
N THR A 30 -7.38 -7.30 1.18
CA THR A 30 -8.27 -7.05 0.03
C THR A 30 -8.28 -8.21 -0.97
N TYR A 31 -7.28 -9.10 -0.99
CA TYR A 31 -7.21 -10.23 -1.90
C TYR A 31 -8.52 -11.04 -2.05
N PRO A 32 -9.24 -11.45 -0.98
CA PRO A 32 -10.46 -12.25 -1.13
C PRO A 32 -11.66 -11.50 -1.71
N ILE A 33 -11.64 -10.16 -1.71
CA ILE A 33 -12.77 -9.32 -2.16
C ILE A 33 -12.49 -8.58 -3.47
N THR A 34 -11.24 -8.50 -3.90
CA THR A 34 -10.84 -7.79 -5.11
C THR A 34 -10.95 -8.70 -6.34
N PRO A 35 -11.59 -8.25 -7.44
CA PRO A 35 -11.66 -9.03 -8.67
C PRO A 35 -10.28 -9.38 -9.24
N VAL A 36 -10.22 -10.46 -10.02
CA VAL A 36 -8.98 -10.92 -10.68
C VAL A 36 -8.39 -9.79 -11.53
N GLY A 37 -7.10 -9.51 -11.33
CA GLY A 37 -6.36 -8.47 -12.06
C GLY A 37 -6.46 -7.07 -11.46
N PHE A 38 -7.28 -6.86 -10.42
CA PHE A 38 -7.42 -5.56 -9.74
C PHE A 38 -6.62 -5.45 -8.45
N ASN A 39 -6.13 -6.56 -7.89
CA ASN A 39 -5.19 -6.52 -6.78
C ASN A 39 -3.75 -6.75 -7.27
N TRP A 40 -2.79 -6.05 -6.67
CA TRP A 40 -1.39 -6.33 -6.95
C TRP A 40 -0.99 -7.67 -6.36
N GLU A 41 -0.17 -8.42 -7.08
CA GLU A 41 0.24 -9.76 -6.66
C GLU A 41 1.28 -9.68 -5.53
N ILE A 42 0.98 -10.31 -4.40
CA ILE A 42 1.79 -10.20 -3.17
C ILE A 42 3.20 -10.76 -3.38
N ARG A 43 3.39 -11.83 -4.17
CA ARG A 43 4.74 -12.37 -4.42
C ARG A 43 5.61 -11.39 -5.23
N ARG A 44 5.03 -10.57 -6.11
CA ARG A 44 5.76 -9.48 -6.79
C ARG A 44 6.16 -8.38 -5.82
N TRP A 45 5.28 -8.04 -4.87
CA TRP A 45 5.58 -7.07 -3.81
C TRP A 45 6.72 -7.55 -2.90
N ASP A 46 6.60 -8.77 -2.37
CA ASP A 46 7.63 -9.41 -1.55
C ASP A 46 8.92 -9.64 -2.35
N GLY A 47 8.79 -10.02 -3.63
CA GLY A 47 9.88 -10.20 -4.59
C GLY A 47 10.76 -8.96 -4.74
N TRP A 48 10.14 -7.80 -4.89
CA TRP A 48 10.85 -6.52 -5.00
C TRP A 48 11.68 -6.21 -3.75
N ARG A 49 11.18 -6.56 -2.55
CA ARG A 49 11.82 -6.21 -1.27
C ARG A 49 12.87 -7.21 -0.80
N TYR A 50 12.66 -8.50 -1.02
CA TYR A 50 13.48 -9.55 -0.41
C TYR A 50 14.41 -10.27 -1.39
N TYR A 51 14.17 -10.13 -2.70
CA TYR A 51 14.89 -10.91 -3.73
C TYR A 51 15.60 -10.04 -4.77
N ARG A 52 15.83 -8.75 -4.46
CA ARG A 52 16.69 -7.85 -5.24
C ARG A 52 18.06 -7.71 -4.59
N GLU A 53 19.08 -7.51 -5.40
CA GLU A 53 20.47 -7.33 -4.96
C GLU A 53 20.64 -6.08 -4.08
N ASP A 54 19.91 -4.99 -4.40
CA ASP A 54 19.72 -3.85 -3.51
C ASP A 54 18.27 -3.81 -3.02
N THR A 55 18.09 -4.02 -1.72
CA THR A 55 16.77 -4.03 -1.06
C THR A 55 16.43 -2.68 -0.43
N ARG A 56 17.32 -1.69 -0.54
CA ARG A 56 17.07 -0.34 -0.03
C ARG A 56 16.06 0.35 -0.93
N ILE A 57 15.14 1.06 -0.29
CA ILE A 57 14.24 1.96 -0.98
C ILE A 57 15.09 3.15 -1.42
N ALA A 58 15.31 3.27 -2.72
CA ALA A 58 16.10 4.36 -3.25
C ALA A 58 15.40 5.70 -2.93
N PRO A 59 16.13 6.75 -2.50
CA PRO A 59 15.54 8.00 -2.03
C PRO A 59 14.59 8.66 -3.03
N GLU A 60 14.79 8.45 -4.33
CA GLU A 60 13.91 8.97 -5.37
C GLU A 60 12.54 8.26 -5.43
N TRP A 61 12.42 7.04 -4.90
CA TRP A 61 11.16 6.31 -4.84
C TRP A 61 10.22 6.87 -3.77
N SER A 62 10.77 7.30 -2.63
CA SER A 62 9.95 7.92 -1.56
C SER A 62 9.24 9.19 -2.03
N GLN A 63 9.82 9.90 -3.01
CA GLN A 63 9.23 11.10 -3.60
C GLN A 63 8.19 10.80 -4.69
N ARG A 64 8.28 9.63 -5.33
CA ARG A 64 7.41 9.24 -6.46
C ARG A 64 6.22 8.39 -6.02
N ILE A 65 6.38 7.63 -4.94
CA ILE A 65 5.32 6.80 -4.39
C ILE A 65 4.51 7.62 -3.39
N ARG A 66 3.19 7.61 -3.60
CA ARG A 66 2.22 8.23 -2.72
C ARG A 66 1.32 7.16 -2.14
N LEU A 67 1.04 7.28 -0.85
CA LEU A 67 0.05 6.46 -0.16
C LEU A 67 -1.15 7.35 0.17
N TRP A 68 -2.35 6.81 -0.04
CA TRP A 68 -3.60 7.42 0.40
C TRP A 68 -4.04 6.75 1.68
N GLU A 69 -4.37 7.57 2.68
CA GLU A 69 -4.88 7.11 3.96
C GLU A 69 -6.07 7.94 4.41
N THR A 70 -6.96 7.33 5.18
CA THR A 70 -7.99 8.07 5.90
C THR A 70 -7.35 9.02 6.91
N THR A 71 -8.08 10.02 7.38
CA THR A 71 -7.64 10.87 8.51
C THR A 71 -7.32 10.08 9.79
N ALA A 72 -7.81 8.84 9.92
CA ALA A 72 -7.48 7.92 11.00
C ALA A 72 -6.21 7.06 10.74
N GLY A 73 -5.49 7.30 9.63
CA GLY A 73 -4.25 6.62 9.31
C GLY A 73 -4.42 5.22 8.72
N ARG A 74 -5.60 4.86 8.18
CA ARG A 74 -5.77 3.57 7.48
C ARG A 74 -5.52 3.74 5.99
N LEU A 75 -4.69 2.88 5.38
CA LEU A 75 -4.49 2.89 3.92
C LEU A 75 -5.79 2.60 3.17
N VAL A 76 -5.93 3.20 1.99
CA VAL A 76 -7.07 3.04 1.08
C VAL A 76 -6.56 2.53 -0.27
N GLY A 77 -7.26 1.56 -0.88
CA GLY A 77 -6.93 0.94 -2.17
C GLY A 77 -8.14 0.34 -2.84
#